data_AF-A0A858AU64-F1
#
_entry.id   AF-A0A858AU64-F1
#
_cell.length_a   1.000
_cell.length_b   1.000
_cell.length_c   1.000
_cell.angle_alpha   90.00
_cell.angle_beta   90.00
_cell.angle_gamma   90.00
#
_symmetry.space_group_name_H-M   'P 1'
#
loop_
_entity.id
_entity.type
_entity.pdbx_description
1 polymer ?
#
loop_
_entity_poly.entity_id
_entity_poly.type
_entity_poly.pdbx_seq_one_letter_code
_entity_poly.pdbx_strand_id
1 'polypeptide(L)'
;MKNKKQNKNDSIDLLKKQNKIINKFFKTNRFGLATFIFDQVVFATAFILFILNLVLKISSPEVSYSILALSAYLLFKFTYINWFAKNKFFQCITIFDYSVKLSNQKFRAKRSIEFTPIWFWVYIIGSNFITVIFINYELSSFLSEKPVMSAIGDAMLNAMLLPSFLNSFQKLAKSDKQVESNYTNLVKDQYFSNESLFKDAKLSDNNLNAVFSKNDLVSKNGLFIFTNKKDLTEKETTEIKKINEKILATYTEIWANYYDLLETSASIEFSKSKAKKLFWLERIYDHIFLDFFNI
;
A
#
# COMPACT_ATOMS: atom_id res chain seq x y z
N MET A 1 -36.18 -24.29 -1.05
CA MET A 1 -35.90 -23.30 0.02
C MET A 1 -34.70 -23.63 0.93
N LYS A 2 -34.12 -24.84 0.90
CA LYS A 2 -32.89 -25.19 1.65
C LYS A 2 -31.59 -24.57 1.08
N ASN A 3 -31.48 -24.34 -0.24
CA ASN A 3 -30.24 -23.85 -0.88
C ASN A 3 -29.83 -22.40 -0.52
N LYS A 4 -30.76 -21.49 -0.24
CA LYS A 4 -30.40 -20.07 0.00
C LYS A 4 -29.76 -19.80 1.36
N LYS A 5 -30.13 -20.56 2.41
CA LYS A 5 -29.52 -20.39 3.76
C LYS A 5 -28.13 -21.04 3.83
N GLN A 6 -27.95 -22.17 3.15
CA GLN A 6 -26.67 -22.88 3.07
C GLN A 6 -25.63 -22.05 2.30
N ASN A 7 -25.94 -21.62 1.07
CA ASN A 7 -25.09 -20.70 0.29
C ASN A 7 -24.74 -19.40 1.05
N LYS A 8 -25.66 -18.90 1.88
CA LYS A 8 -25.43 -17.69 2.68
C LYS A 8 -24.43 -17.91 3.81
N ASN A 9 -24.38 -19.09 4.42
CA ASN A 9 -23.41 -19.45 5.44
C ASN A 9 -22.05 -19.77 4.80
N ASP A 10 -22.06 -20.53 3.71
CA ASP A 10 -20.85 -20.92 2.98
C ASP A 10 -20.07 -19.69 2.47
N SER A 11 -20.77 -18.69 1.92
CA SER A 11 -20.15 -17.41 1.53
C SER A 11 -19.59 -16.59 2.71
N ILE A 12 -20.15 -16.71 3.91
CA ILE A 12 -19.62 -16.01 5.11
C ILE A 12 -18.36 -16.71 5.59
N ASP A 13 -18.38 -18.03 5.63
CA ASP A 13 -17.28 -18.83 6.14
C ASP A 13 -16.06 -18.75 5.22
N LEU A 14 -16.26 -18.74 3.89
CA LEU A 14 -15.20 -18.45 2.93
C LEU A 14 -14.56 -17.08 3.18
N LEU A 15 -15.37 -16.02 3.27
CA LEU A 15 -14.85 -14.67 3.51
C LEU A 15 -14.10 -14.57 4.84
N LYS A 16 -14.57 -15.25 5.89
CA LYS A 16 -13.87 -15.27 7.20
C LYS A 16 -12.54 -16.02 7.12
N LYS A 17 -12.53 -17.21 6.50
CA LYS A 17 -11.31 -18.02 6.27
C LYS A 17 -10.25 -17.19 5.56
N GLN A 18 -10.65 -16.56 4.46
CA GLN A 18 -9.75 -15.82 3.57
C GLN A 18 -9.28 -14.50 4.19
N ASN A 19 -10.15 -13.77 4.91
CA ASN A 19 -9.71 -12.63 5.72
C ASN A 19 -8.69 -13.03 6.78
N LYS A 20 -8.86 -14.18 7.45
CA LYS A 20 -7.91 -14.66 8.46
C LYS A 20 -6.53 -14.97 7.85
N ILE A 21 -6.51 -15.52 6.64
CA ILE A 21 -5.27 -15.79 5.90
C ILE A 21 -4.61 -14.47 5.50
N ILE A 22 -5.35 -13.60 4.82
CA ILE A 22 -4.87 -12.30 4.32
C ILE A 22 -4.33 -11.41 5.44
N ASN A 23 -4.99 -11.37 6.60
CA ASN A 23 -4.54 -10.57 7.74
C ASN A 23 -3.15 -10.94 8.25
N LYS A 24 -2.64 -12.15 7.98
CA LYS A 24 -1.27 -12.54 8.34
C LYS A 24 -0.22 -11.81 7.49
N PHE A 25 -0.57 -11.42 6.26
CA PHE A 25 0.36 -10.69 5.38
C PHE A 25 0.45 -9.21 5.77
N PHE A 26 -0.62 -8.62 6.32
CA PHE A 26 -0.60 -7.23 6.72
C PHE A 26 0.26 -7.00 7.96
N LYS A 27 1.36 -6.25 7.79
CA LYS A 27 2.17 -5.75 8.90
C LYS A 27 2.07 -4.24 8.96
N THR A 28 1.80 -3.74 10.16
CA THR A 28 1.77 -2.30 10.43
C THR A 28 3.18 -1.78 10.68
N ASN A 29 3.60 -0.82 9.88
CA ASN A 29 4.75 0.01 10.16
C ASN A 29 4.41 0.99 11.29
N ARG A 30 4.84 0.66 12.51
CA ARG A 30 4.56 1.45 13.72
C ARG A 30 5.02 2.91 13.60
N PHE A 31 6.15 3.16 12.94
CA PHE A 31 6.65 4.51 12.73
C PHE A 31 5.74 5.31 11.79
N GLY A 32 5.29 4.68 10.70
CA GLY A 32 4.33 5.28 9.78
C GLY A 32 2.99 5.58 10.45
N LEU A 33 2.49 4.66 11.28
CA LEU A 33 1.25 4.85 12.04
C LEU A 33 1.37 6.00 13.06
N ALA A 34 2.46 6.05 13.84
CA ALA A 34 2.69 7.12 14.81
C ALA A 34 2.76 8.49 14.14
N THR A 35 3.47 8.56 13.01
CA THR A 35 3.58 9.77 12.18
C THR A 35 2.22 10.22 11.66
N PHE A 36 1.38 9.28 11.19
CA PHE A 36 0.03 9.56 10.73
C PHE A 36 -0.85 10.09 11.87
N ILE A 37 -0.86 9.42 13.03
CA ILE A 37 -1.64 9.85 14.21
C ILE A 37 -1.22 11.26 14.65
N PHE A 38 0.08 11.53 14.68
CA PHE A 38 0.59 12.87 15.00
C PHE A 38 0.01 13.93 14.05
N ASP A 39 -0.01 13.66 12.75
CA ASP A 39 -0.60 14.60 11.78
C ASP A 39 -2.09 14.78 11.98
N GLN A 40 -2.81 13.71 12.36
CA GLN A 40 -4.24 13.80 12.69
C GLN A 40 -4.49 14.71 13.89
N VAL A 41 -3.64 14.62 14.92
CA VAL A 41 -3.73 15.48 16.09
C VAL A 41 -3.45 16.93 15.69
N VAL A 42 -2.38 17.19 14.93
CA VAL A 42 -2.06 18.54 14.46
C VAL A 42 -3.19 19.13 13.61
N PHE A 43 -3.76 18.35 12.69
CA PHE A 43 -4.90 18.76 11.88
C PHE A 43 -6.14 19.03 12.73
N ALA A 44 -6.47 18.16 13.68
CA ALA A 44 -7.60 18.34 14.58
C ALA A 44 -7.44 19.59 15.45
N THR A 45 -6.23 19.85 15.97
CA THR A 45 -5.93 21.06 16.74
C THR A 45 -6.09 22.31 15.87
N ALA A 46 -5.52 22.33 14.66
CA ALA A 46 -5.68 23.45 13.73
C ALA A 46 -7.16 23.68 13.38
N PHE A 47 -7.92 22.61 13.14
CA PHE A 47 -9.35 22.65 12.85
C PHE A 47 -10.15 23.24 14.02
N ILE A 48 -9.93 22.76 15.25
CA ILE A 48 -10.62 23.27 16.44
C ILE A 48 -10.29 24.75 16.65
N LEU A 49 -9.01 25.13 16.58
CA LEU A 49 -8.58 26.52 16.72
C LEU A 49 -9.24 27.41 15.65
N PHE A 50 -9.30 26.95 14.39
CA PHE A 50 -9.93 27.67 13.31
C PHE A 50 -11.43 27.88 13.55
N ILE A 51 -12.16 26.83 13.97
CA ILE A 51 -13.60 26.95 14.28
C ILE A 51 -13.83 27.86 15.49
N LEU A 52 -13.03 27.75 16.54
CA LEU A 52 -13.12 28.63 17.70
C LEU A 52 -12.82 30.08 17.32
N ASN A 53 -11.80 30.34 16.50
CA ASN A 53 -11.48 31.67 15.98
C ASN A 53 -12.66 32.24 15.19
N LEU A 54 -13.27 31.43 14.32
CA LEU A 54 -14.39 31.84 13.46
C LEU A 54 -15.70 32.08 14.23
N VAL A 55 -16.04 31.21 15.20
CA VAL A 55 -17.31 31.27 15.94
C VAL A 55 -17.26 32.26 17.10
N LEU A 56 -16.20 32.18 17.91
CA LEU A 56 -16.08 33.02 19.11
C LEU A 56 -15.45 34.38 18.79
N LYS A 57 -15.00 34.60 17.55
CA LYS A 57 -14.26 35.80 17.12
C LYS A 57 -13.19 36.18 18.14
N ILE A 58 -12.45 35.16 18.60
CA ILE A 58 -11.31 35.35 19.49
C ILE A 58 -10.22 35.99 18.64
N SER A 59 -10.28 37.32 18.49
CA SER A 59 -9.30 38.12 17.74
C SER A 59 -7.95 38.17 18.46
N SER A 60 -7.49 37.06 19.04
CA SER A 60 -6.12 36.96 19.55
C SER A 60 -5.18 36.64 18.38
N PRO A 61 -4.16 37.50 18.15
CA PRO A 61 -3.12 37.24 17.16
C PRO A 61 -2.43 35.87 17.35
N GLU A 62 -2.33 35.40 18.59
CA GLU A 62 -1.65 34.15 18.95
C GLU A 62 -2.38 32.93 18.37
N VAL A 63 -3.71 32.96 18.37
CA VAL A 63 -4.55 31.91 17.79
C VAL A 63 -4.36 31.87 16.28
N SER A 64 -4.39 33.03 15.62
CA SER A 64 -4.22 33.15 14.17
C SER A 64 -2.83 32.69 13.71
N TYR A 65 -1.76 33.07 14.43
CA TYR A 65 -0.41 32.55 14.16
C TYR A 65 -0.29 31.05 14.40
N SER A 66 -0.97 30.51 15.43
CA SER A 66 -0.96 29.08 15.70
C SER A 66 -1.66 28.29 14.58
N ILE A 67 -2.80 28.79 14.08
CA ILE A 67 -3.50 28.19 12.93
C ILE A 67 -2.59 28.18 11.70
N LEU A 68 -1.95 29.32 11.39
CA LEU A 68 -1.01 29.43 10.27
C LEU A 68 0.19 28.50 10.42
N ALA A 69 0.82 28.43 11.59
CA ALA A 69 1.99 27.59 11.84
C ALA A 69 1.67 26.09 11.71
N LEU A 70 0.59 25.63 12.34
CA LEU A 70 0.16 24.23 12.25
C LEU A 70 -0.23 23.86 10.81
N SER A 71 -0.94 24.75 10.12
CA SER A 71 -1.36 24.52 8.73
C SER A 71 -0.18 24.53 7.76
N ALA A 72 0.78 25.44 7.94
CA ALA A 72 2.01 25.48 7.16
C ALA A 72 2.86 24.23 7.35
N TYR A 73 2.97 23.71 8.59
CA TYR A 73 3.63 22.43 8.86
C TYR A 73 2.98 21.27 8.09
N LEU A 74 1.64 21.16 8.14
CA LEU A 74 0.90 20.10 7.45
C LEU A 74 1.11 20.19 5.93
N LEU A 75 1.04 21.40 5.37
CA LEU A 75 1.24 21.65 3.95
C LEU A 75 2.67 21.30 3.49
N PHE A 76 3.67 21.75 4.25
CA PHE A 76 5.07 21.46 3.95
C PHE A 76 5.35 19.96 3.98
N LYS A 77 4.86 19.27 5.02
CA LYS A 77 5.00 17.83 5.14
C LYS A 77 4.31 17.10 3.99
N PHE A 78 3.08 17.45 3.66
CA PHE A 78 2.38 16.84 2.53
C PHE A 78 3.14 16.99 1.22
N THR A 79 3.67 18.19 0.98
CA THR A 79 4.47 18.51 -0.20
C THR A 79 5.75 17.68 -0.24
N TYR A 80 6.49 17.64 0.87
CA TYR A 80 7.69 16.81 1.00
C TYR A 80 7.39 15.33 0.73
N ILE A 81 6.37 14.77 1.39
CA ILE A 81 6.05 13.35 1.25
C ILE A 81 5.61 13.03 -0.18
N ASN A 82 4.88 13.93 -0.84
CA ASN A 82 4.46 13.74 -2.23
C ASN A 82 5.60 13.85 -3.23
N TRP A 83 6.44 14.89 -3.12
CA TRP A 83 7.62 15.07 -3.98
C TRP A 83 8.56 13.88 -3.91
N PHE A 84 8.86 13.39 -2.71
CA PHE A 84 9.75 12.23 -2.56
C PHE A 84 9.04 10.87 -2.73
N ALA A 85 7.77 10.87 -3.15
CA ALA A 85 6.94 9.67 -3.28
C ALA A 85 6.97 8.75 -2.04
N LYS A 86 7.14 9.32 -0.84
CA LYS A 86 7.18 8.60 0.44
C LYS A 86 5.80 8.47 1.08
N ASN A 87 4.72 8.76 0.34
CA ASN A 87 3.35 8.61 0.84
C ASN A 87 3.03 7.13 0.96
N LYS A 88 3.45 6.55 2.07
CA LYS A 88 3.32 5.13 2.36
C LYS A 88 2.21 4.97 3.37
N PHE A 89 1.18 4.22 2.99
CA PHE A 89 0.23 3.73 3.95
C PHE A 89 0.95 2.97 5.06
N PHE A 90 0.48 3.12 6.30
CA PHE A 90 1.15 2.54 7.46
C PHE A 90 1.02 1.01 7.51
N GLN A 91 0.23 0.37 6.65
CA GLN A 91 0.20 -1.08 6.50
C GLN A 91 0.83 -1.49 5.17
N CYS A 92 1.64 -2.54 5.19
CA CYS A 92 2.18 -3.16 3.98
C CYS A 92 1.87 -4.66 3.98
N ILE A 93 1.78 -5.23 2.78
CA ILE A 93 1.63 -6.67 2.58
C ILE A 93 3.05 -7.25 2.63
N THR A 94 3.41 -7.89 3.73
CA THR A 94 4.69 -8.59 3.88
C THR A 94 4.53 -10.05 3.49
N ILE A 95 5.20 -10.46 2.43
CA ILE A 95 5.14 -11.82 1.90
C ILE A 95 6.10 -12.70 2.70
N PHE A 96 7.37 -12.29 2.79
CA PHE A 96 8.38 -13.00 3.56
C PHE A 96 9.39 -12.04 4.20
N ASP A 97 10.02 -12.52 5.26
CA ASP A 97 11.00 -11.79 6.06
C ASP A 97 11.94 -12.78 6.74
N TYR A 98 13.02 -13.13 6.05
CA TYR A 98 14.02 -14.11 6.50
C TYR A 98 15.34 -13.40 6.81
N SER A 99 15.88 -13.64 8.00
CA SER A 99 17.23 -13.23 8.36
C SER A 99 18.20 -14.40 8.21
N VAL A 100 19.37 -14.10 7.67
CA VAL A 100 20.46 -15.04 7.39
C VAL A 100 21.71 -14.44 7.98
N LYS A 101 22.46 -15.23 8.75
CA LYS A 101 23.76 -14.80 9.23
C LYS A 101 24.80 -15.46 8.34
N LEU A 102 25.22 -14.76 7.30
CA LEU A 102 26.41 -15.14 6.55
C LEU A 102 27.63 -14.77 7.41
N SER A 103 28.70 -15.57 7.33
CA SER A 103 29.91 -15.54 8.17
C SER A 103 30.16 -14.22 8.94
N ASN A 104 30.30 -13.09 8.24
CA ASN A 104 30.55 -11.76 8.83
C ASN A 104 29.41 -10.73 8.69
N GLN A 105 28.28 -11.07 8.06
CA GLN A 105 27.20 -10.12 7.78
C GLN A 105 25.81 -10.72 8.01
N LYS A 106 24.95 -9.98 8.70
CA LYS A 106 23.52 -10.31 8.81
C LYS A 106 22.81 -9.83 7.55
N PHE A 107 22.47 -10.76 6.67
CA PHE A 107 21.64 -10.50 5.50
C PHE A 107 20.16 -10.70 5.86
N ARG A 108 19.27 -9.88 5.28
CA ARG A 108 17.82 -10.01 5.51
C ARG A 108 17.09 -9.96 4.16
N ALA A 109 16.55 -11.11 3.76
CA ALA A 109 15.67 -11.20 2.60
C ALA A 109 14.25 -10.81 3.03
N LYS A 110 13.77 -9.66 2.58
CA LYS A 110 12.43 -9.18 2.90
C LYS A 110 11.73 -8.67 1.65
N ARG A 111 10.51 -9.14 1.41
CA ARG A 111 9.62 -8.59 0.39
C ARG A 111 8.35 -8.05 1.03
N SER A 112 8.12 -6.75 0.82
CA SER A 112 6.90 -6.07 1.24
C SER A 112 6.36 -5.30 0.04
N ILE A 113 5.06 -5.46 -0.22
CA ILE A 113 4.32 -4.69 -1.21
C ILE A 113 3.64 -3.54 -0.50
N GLU A 114 3.86 -2.34 -1.01
CA GLU A 114 3.20 -1.14 -0.53
C GLU A 114 1.79 -1.10 -1.11
N PHE A 115 0.79 -1.20 -0.25
CA PHE A 115 -0.62 -1.10 -0.63
C PHE A 115 -1.20 0.15 0.02
N THR A 116 -1.57 1.14 -0.79
CA THR A 116 -2.22 2.36 -0.30
C THR A 116 -3.68 2.37 -0.73
N PRO A 117 -4.64 2.22 0.21
CA PRO A 117 -6.04 2.16 -0.16
C PRO A 117 -6.55 3.51 -0.65
N ILE A 118 -7.53 3.49 -1.57
CA ILE A 118 -8.08 4.71 -2.20
C ILE A 118 -8.64 5.69 -1.15
N TRP A 119 -9.31 5.19 -0.11
CA TRP A 119 -9.85 6.05 0.95
C TRP A 119 -8.77 6.88 1.64
N PHE A 120 -7.54 6.36 1.74
CA PHE A 120 -6.42 7.07 2.36
C PHE A 120 -5.94 8.22 1.46
N TRP A 121 -5.90 8.01 0.15
CA TRP A 121 -5.64 9.07 -0.82
C TRP A 121 -6.71 10.16 -0.78
N VAL A 122 -7.99 9.77 -0.78
CA VAL A 122 -9.12 10.72 -0.67
C VAL A 122 -9.02 11.52 0.62
N TYR A 123 -8.74 10.84 1.74
CA TYR A 123 -8.55 11.48 3.04
C TYR A 123 -7.41 12.51 3.01
N ILE A 124 -6.23 12.12 2.50
CA ILE A 124 -5.08 13.02 2.42
C ILE A 124 -5.36 14.23 1.52
N ILE A 125 -5.99 14.03 0.36
CA ILE A 125 -6.34 15.13 -0.55
C ILE A 125 -7.32 16.09 0.13
N GLY A 126 -8.35 15.53 0.78
CA GLY A 126 -9.36 16.32 1.49
C GLY A 126 -8.78 17.10 2.68
N SER A 127 -7.94 16.47 3.51
CA SER A 127 -7.31 17.15 4.66
C SER A 127 -6.43 18.32 4.20
N ASN A 128 -5.64 18.12 3.14
CA ASN A 128 -4.81 19.19 2.58
C ASN A 128 -5.63 20.32 1.98
N PHE A 129 -6.71 20.00 1.27
CA PHE A 129 -7.62 21.02 0.76
C PHE A 129 -8.19 21.89 1.89
N ILE A 130 -8.61 21.29 3.00
CA ILE A 130 -9.07 22.03 4.18
C ILE A 130 -7.94 22.87 4.80
N THR A 131 -6.74 22.32 4.93
CA THR A 131 -5.56 23.06 5.43
C THR A 131 -5.27 24.31 4.58
N VAL A 132 -5.42 24.22 3.27
CA VAL A 132 -5.26 25.37 2.35
C VAL A 132 -6.32 26.44 2.60
N ILE A 133 -7.58 26.03 2.84
CA ILE A 133 -8.65 26.97 3.19
C ILE A 133 -8.29 27.74 4.46
N PHE A 134 -7.73 27.07 5.48
CA PHE A 134 -7.32 27.73 6.71
C PHE A 134 -6.24 28.79 6.45
N ILE A 135 -5.21 28.43 5.69
CA ILE A 135 -4.12 29.36 5.37
C ILE A 135 -4.66 30.55 4.57
N ASN A 136 -5.43 30.31 3.51
CA ASN A 136 -6.00 31.39 2.68
C ASN A 136 -6.92 32.31 3.48
N TYR A 137 -7.75 31.76 4.36
CA TYR A 137 -8.62 32.56 5.22
C TYR A 137 -7.78 33.48 6.11
N GLU A 138 -6.83 32.93 6.86
CA GLU A 138 -5.97 33.70 7.78
C GLU A 138 -5.06 34.70 7.03
N LEU A 139 -4.63 34.38 5.80
CA LEU A 139 -3.91 35.33 4.95
C LEU A 139 -4.79 36.53 4.57
N SER A 140 -6.03 36.27 4.17
CA SER A 140 -6.97 37.31 3.72
C SER A 140 -7.57 38.13 4.86
N SER A 141 -7.72 37.56 6.06
CA SER A 141 -8.39 38.20 7.20
C SER A 141 -7.40 38.84 8.17
N PHE A 142 -6.39 38.10 8.63
CA PHE A 142 -5.47 38.52 9.68
C PHE A 142 -4.17 39.13 9.14
N LEU A 143 -3.62 38.58 8.06
CA LEU A 143 -2.36 39.06 7.47
C LEU A 143 -2.53 40.06 6.32
N SER A 144 -3.76 40.46 5.98
CA SER A 144 -4.04 41.45 4.94
C SER A 144 -3.35 42.79 5.20
N GLU A 145 -3.20 43.17 6.47
CA GLU A 145 -2.48 44.38 6.89
C GLU A 145 -0.95 44.21 6.92
N LYS A 146 -0.43 42.99 6.67
CA LYS A 146 1.01 42.66 6.66
C LYS A 146 1.44 42.16 5.28
N PRO A 147 1.64 43.06 4.30
CA PRO A 147 1.79 42.71 2.89
C PRO A 147 2.96 41.77 2.60
N VAL A 148 4.07 41.91 3.33
CA VAL A 148 5.24 41.02 3.17
C VAL A 148 4.94 39.59 3.60
N MET A 149 4.29 39.41 4.75
CA MET A 149 3.94 38.08 5.25
C MET A 149 2.84 37.43 4.41
N SER A 150 1.88 38.22 3.94
CA SER A 150 0.84 37.76 3.00
C SER A 150 1.48 37.26 1.68
N ALA A 151 2.37 38.04 1.08
CA ALA A 151 3.05 37.65 -0.16
C ALA A 151 3.92 36.39 -0.02
N ILE A 152 4.61 36.22 1.12
CA ILE A 152 5.38 34.99 1.41
C ILE A 152 4.43 33.78 1.51
N GLY A 153 3.31 33.93 2.21
CA GLY A 153 2.30 32.88 2.35
C GLY A 153 1.72 32.45 1.01
N ASP A 154 1.34 33.42 0.17
CA ASP A 154 0.80 33.16 -1.16
C ASP A 154 1.81 32.48 -2.08
N ALA A 155 3.07 32.91 -2.05
CA ALA A 155 4.14 32.29 -2.83
C ALA A 155 4.37 30.83 -2.39
N MET A 156 4.38 30.56 -1.08
CA MET A 156 4.52 29.20 -0.54
C MET A 156 3.35 28.30 -0.97
N LEU A 157 2.11 28.78 -0.86
CA LEU A 157 0.93 28.03 -1.28
C LEU A 157 1.01 27.66 -2.77
N ASN A 158 1.31 28.62 -3.63
CA ASN A 158 1.37 28.39 -5.07
C ASN A 158 2.48 27.40 -5.47
N ALA A 159 3.66 27.50 -4.84
CA ALA A 159 4.78 26.60 -5.12
C ALA A 159 4.55 25.16 -4.62
N MET A 160 3.87 25.00 -3.49
CA MET A 160 3.71 23.70 -2.81
C MET A 160 2.48 22.91 -3.28
N LEU A 161 1.39 23.60 -3.62
CA LEU A 161 0.09 22.95 -3.85
C LEU A 161 -0.06 22.31 -5.22
N LEU A 162 0.24 23.05 -6.29
CA LEU A 162 -0.01 22.59 -7.65
C LEU A 162 0.72 21.27 -7.95
N PRO A 163 2.04 21.15 -7.68
CA PRO A 163 2.78 19.92 -7.94
C PRO A 163 2.31 18.76 -7.06
N SER A 164 1.93 19.04 -5.81
CA SER A 164 1.52 18.03 -4.83
C SER A 164 0.15 17.44 -5.13
N PHE A 165 -0.82 18.27 -5.52
CA PHE A 165 -2.14 17.81 -5.96
C PHE A 165 -2.05 17.03 -7.27
N LEU A 166 -1.32 17.55 -8.27
CA LEU A 166 -1.13 16.85 -9.54
C LEU A 166 -0.50 15.47 -9.35
N ASN A 167 0.55 15.35 -8.53
CA ASN A 167 1.19 14.08 -8.24
C ASN A 167 0.24 13.11 -7.49
N SER A 168 -0.56 13.61 -6.55
CA SER A 168 -1.53 12.79 -5.82
C SER A 168 -2.66 12.28 -6.71
N PHE A 169 -3.20 13.12 -7.60
CA PHE A 169 -4.21 12.71 -8.59
C PHE A 169 -3.64 11.73 -9.62
N GLN A 170 -2.40 11.95 -10.08
CA GLN A 170 -1.71 11.01 -10.96
C GLN A 170 -1.49 9.65 -10.29
N LYS A 171 -1.15 9.61 -9.00
CA LYS A 171 -1.00 8.36 -8.25
C LYS A 171 -2.32 7.63 -8.09
N LEU A 172 -3.40 8.35 -7.79
CA LEU A 172 -4.76 7.79 -7.73
C LEU A 172 -5.19 7.23 -9.10
N ALA A 173 -4.92 7.95 -10.18
CA ALA A 173 -5.23 7.48 -11.54
C ALA A 173 -4.35 6.29 -11.99
N LYS A 174 -3.12 6.17 -11.48
CA LYS A 174 -2.19 5.06 -11.79
C LYS A 174 -2.46 3.80 -10.96
N SER A 175 -2.90 3.94 -9.71
CA SER A 175 -3.10 2.77 -8.81
C SER A 175 -4.15 1.79 -9.34
N ASP A 176 -5.16 2.28 -10.06
CA ASP A 176 -6.22 1.42 -10.61
C ASP A 176 -5.82 0.83 -11.97
N LYS A 177 -5.22 1.62 -12.88
CA LYS A 177 -4.96 1.17 -14.27
C LYS A 177 -4.06 -0.06 -14.37
N GLN A 178 -3.02 -0.18 -13.54
CA GLN A 178 -2.03 -1.26 -13.66
C GLN A 178 -2.57 -2.61 -13.14
N VAL A 179 -3.41 -2.58 -12.11
CA VAL A 179 -4.07 -3.78 -11.57
C VAL A 179 -5.27 -4.17 -12.44
N GLU A 180 -5.95 -3.19 -13.03
CA GLU A 180 -7.12 -3.40 -13.88
C GLU A 180 -6.75 -3.89 -15.29
N SER A 181 -5.67 -3.41 -15.92
CA SER A 181 -5.32 -3.81 -17.30
C SER A 181 -4.48 -5.08 -17.43
N ASN A 182 -3.57 -5.37 -16.49
CA ASN A 182 -2.57 -6.44 -16.70
C ASN A 182 -3.00 -7.81 -16.15
N TYR A 183 -3.74 -7.86 -15.03
CA TYR A 183 -4.15 -9.15 -14.43
C TYR A 183 -5.59 -9.55 -14.79
N THR A 184 -6.50 -8.58 -14.89
CA THR A 184 -7.94 -8.83 -15.10
C THR A 184 -8.26 -9.46 -16.47
N ASN A 185 -7.48 -9.19 -17.52
CA ASN A 185 -7.85 -9.61 -18.88
C ASN A 185 -7.04 -10.79 -19.44
N LEU A 186 -5.92 -11.19 -18.82
CA LEU A 186 -5.03 -12.21 -19.39
C LEU A 186 -4.67 -13.35 -18.42
N VAL A 187 -4.63 -13.11 -17.10
CA VAL A 187 -4.05 -14.09 -16.15
C VAL A 187 -5.14 -14.76 -15.32
N LYS A 188 -6.05 -14.02 -14.70
CA LYS A 188 -7.04 -14.61 -13.78
C LYS A 188 -7.93 -15.70 -14.44
N ASP A 189 -8.41 -15.45 -15.66
CA ASP A 189 -9.25 -16.40 -16.41
C ASP A 189 -8.47 -17.60 -16.97
N GLN A 190 -7.16 -17.45 -17.21
CA GLN A 190 -6.29 -18.52 -17.75
C GLN A 190 -5.65 -19.39 -16.66
N TYR A 191 -5.40 -18.85 -15.46
CA TYR A 191 -4.73 -19.58 -14.38
C TYR A 191 -5.69 -20.17 -13.35
N PHE A 192 -7.00 -19.88 -13.45
CA PHE A 192 -8.02 -20.63 -12.70
C PHE A 192 -7.98 -22.14 -13.02
N SER A 193 -7.47 -22.55 -14.18
CA SER A 193 -7.26 -23.97 -14.53
C SER A 193 -5.90 -24.53 -14.09
N ASN A 194 -5.04 -23.74 -13.41
CA ASN A 194 -3.65 -24.09 -13.12
C ASN A 194 -3.36 -24.16 -11.60
N GLU A 195 -4.06 -25.03 -10.87
CA GLU A 195 -3.75 -25.35 -9.46
C GLU A 195 -2.26 -25.69 -9.26
N SER A 196 -1.69 -26.40 -10.24
CA SER A 196 -0.31 -26.88 -10.25
C SER A 196 0.73 -25.86 -10.73
N LEU A 197 0.38 -24.57 -10.92
CA LEU A 197 1.26 -23.54 -11.47
C LEU A 197 2.67 -23.55 -10.88
N PHE A 198 2.78 -23.66 -9.55
CA PHE A 198 4.06 -23.64 -8.83
C PHE A 198 4.72 -25.02 -8.66
N LYS A 199 4.08 -26.14 -9.03
CA LYS A 199 4.63 -27.49 -8.82
C LYS A 199 5.89 -27.75 -9.64
N ASP A 200 5.98 -27.15 -10.83
CA ASP A 200 7.12 -27.33 -11.75
C ASP A 200 8.08 -26.14 -11.78
N ALA A 201 7.89 -25.16 -10.89
CA ALA A 201 8.73 -23.97 -10.84
C ALA A 201 10.16 -24.34 -10.42
N LYS A 202 11.15 -23.89 -11.20
CA LYS A 202 12.57 -24.10 -10.91
C LYS A 202 13.27 -22.77 -10.79
N LEU A 203 14.21 -22.67 -9.85
CA LEU A 203 15.10 -21.52 -9.79
C LEU A 203 16.05 -21.56 -10.99
N SER A 204 16.23 -20.40 -11.62
CA SER A 204 17.20 -20.19 -12.68
C SER A 204 18.63 -20.37 -12.17
N ASP A 205 19.58 -20.32 -13.10
CA ASP A 205 20.99 -20.22 -12.75
C ASP A 205 21.25 -19.06 -11.77
N ASN A 206 22.09 -19.35 -10.78
CA ASN A 206 22.46 -18.45 -9.68
C ASN A 206 21.28 -17.91 -8.84
N ASN A 207 20.09 -18.50 -8.94
CA ASN A 207 18.87 -18.09 -8.24
C ASN A 207 18.47 -16.62 -8.52
N LEU A 208 18.64 -16.14 -9.75
CA LEU A 208 18.23 -14.78 -10.13
C LEU A 208 16.70 -14.62 -10.14
N ASN A 209 16.00 -15.67 -10.59
CA ASN A 209 14.56 -15.71 -10.78
C ASN A 209 14.05 -17.17 -10.73
N ALA A 210 12.73 -17.36 -10.70
CA ALA A 210 12.07 -18.63 -10.90
C ALA A 210 11.50 -18.71 -12.32
N VAL A 211 11.68 -19.85 -12.96
CA VAL A 211 11.23 -20.16 -14.32
C VAL A 211 10.13 -21.22 -14.24
N PHE A 212 9.05 -20.97 -14.97
CA PHE A 212 7.86 -21.81 -15.04
C PHE A 212 7.76 -22.39 -16.45
N SER A 213 8.56 -23.42 -16.75
CA SER A 213 8.79 -23.91 -18.11
C SER A 213 7.52 -24.36 -18.85
N LYS A 214 6.44 -24.76 -18.15
CA LYS A 214 5.19 -25.20 -18.78
C LYS A 214 4.33 -24.05 -19.31
N ASN A 215 4.47 -22.86 -18.73
CA ASN A 215 3.58 -21.72 -18.99
C ASN A 215 4.34 -20.49 -19.52
N ASP A 216 5.62 -20.65 -19.85
CA ASP A 216 6.53 -19.58 -20.29
C ASP A 216 6.50 -18.33 -19.38
N LEU A 217 6.34 -18.55 -18.08
CA LEU A 217 6.36 -17.49 -17.07
C LEU A 217 7.70 -17.41 -16.36
N VAL A 218 8.05 -16.19 -15.96
CA VAL A 218 9.29 -15.89 -15.24
C VAL A 218 8.99 -14.93 -14.09
N SER A 219 9.56 -15.19 -12.92
CA SER A 219 9.48 -14.25 -11.79
C SER A 219 10.39 -13.04 -12.01
N LYS A 220 10.12 -11.93 -11.33
CA LYS A 220 11.03 -10.78 -11.32
C LYS A 220 12.39 -11.15 -10.70
N ASN A 221 13.42 -10.47 -11.18
CA ASN A 221 14.76 -10.56 -10.61
C ASN A 221 14.79 -9.93 -9.20
N GLY A 222 15.64 -10.47 -8.32
CA GLY A 222 15.85 -9.93 -6.96
C GLY A 222 14.78 -10.32 -5.94
N LEU A 223 13.87 -11.24 -6.27
CA LEU A 223 12.98 -11.90 -5.31
C LEU A 223 13.71 -12.98 -4.50
N PHE A 224 14.69 -13.61 -5.11
CA PHE A 224 15.53 -14.65 -4.52
C PHE A 224 16.91 -14.10 -4.22
N ILE A 225 17.62 -14.78 -3.31
CA ILE A 225 18.98 -14.42 -2.94
C ILE A 225 19.92 -14.98 -4.01
N PHE A 226 20.58 -14.07 -4.72
CA PHE A 226 21.59 -14.39 -5.72
C PHE A 226 22.77 -15.14 -5.09
N THR A 227 23.25 -16.19 -5.77
CA THR A 227 24.42 -16.96 -5.35
C THR A 227 25.52 -16.87 -6.39
N ASN A 228 26.66 -16.27 -6.03
CA ASN A 228 27.90 -16.40 -6.80
C ASN A 228 28.81 -17.45 -6.15
N LYS A 229 29.00 -18.59 -6.80
CA LYS A 229 29.84 -19.69 -6.30
C LYS A 229 31.32 -19.31 -6.12
N LYS A 230 31.79 -18.23 -6.75
CA LYS A 230 33.16 -17.72 -6.58
C LYS A 230 33.37 -16.99 -5.25
N ASP A 231 32.32 -16.41 -4.70
CA ASP A 231 32.41 -15.50 -3.54
C ASP A 231 31.83 -16.12 -2.25
N LEU A 232 31.19 -17.30 -2.36
CA LEU A 232 30.46 -17.95 -1.27
C LEU A 232 31.04 -19.31 -0.96
N THR A 233 31.07 -19.67 0.33
CA THR A 233 31.40 -21.04 0.74
C THR A 233 30.27 -22.01 0.38
N GLU A 234 30.58 -23.31 0.33
CA GLU A 234 29.59 -24.37 0.06
C GLU A 234 28.47 -24.40 1.11
N LYS A 235 28.81 -24.11 2.38
CA LYS A 235 27.85 -24.00 3.48
C LYS A 235 26.89 -22.82 3.27
N GLU A 236 27.42 -21.63 2.95
CA GLU A 236 26.61 -20.42 2.68
C GLU A 236 25.72 -20.61 1.46
N THR A 237 26.23 -21.24 0.40
CA THR A 237 25.45 -21.58 -0.80
C THR A 237 24.28 -22.51 -0.47
N THR A 238 24.50 -23.49 0.40
CA THR A 238 23.45 -24.42 0.84
C THR A 238 22.39 -23.73 1.70
N GLU A 239 22.80 -22.83 2.61
CA GLU A 239 21.86 -22.04 3.41
C GLU A 239 21.00 -21.13 2.54
N ILE A 240 21.62 -20.41 1.58
CA ILE A 240 20.92 -19.56 0.64
C ILE A 240 19.90 -20.36 -0.19
N LYS A 241 20.29 -21.55 -0.68
CA LYS A 241 19.38 -22.43 -1.41
C LYS A 241 18.15 -22.80 -0.58
N LYS A 242 18.33 -23.18 0.69
CA LYS A 242 17.21 -23.48 1.61
C LYS A 242 16.27 -22.29 1.80
N ILE A 243 16.80 -21.06 1.80
CA ILE A 243 15.98 -19.85 1.92
C ILE A 243 15.22 -19.58 0.64
N ASN A 244 15.85 -19.72 -0.52
CA ASN A 244 15.17 -19.55 -1.80
C ASN A 244 14.04 -20.59 -1.98
N GLU A 245 14.26 -21.83 -1.53
CA GLU A 245 13.21 -22.87 -1.47
C GLU A 245 12.07 -22.49 -0.52
N LYS A 246 12.37 -21.90 0.65
CA LYS A 246 11.33 -21.38 1.56
C LYS A 246 10.54 -20.21 0.95
N ILE A 247 11.21 -19.31 0.24
CA ILE A 247 10.55 -18.21 -0.48
C ILE A 247 9.59 -18.79 -1.52
N LEU A 248 10.05 -19.75 -2.34
CA LEU A 248 9.21 -20.39 -3.35
C LEU A 248 8.03 -21.13 -2.72
N ALA A 249 8.26 -21.90 -1.65
CA ALA A 249 7.19 -22.58 -0.90
C ALA A 249 6.15 -21.60 -0.34
N THR A 250 6.57 -20.42 0.11
CA THR A 250 5.65 -19.37 0.58
C THR A 250 4.72 -18.91 -0.55
N TYR A 251 5.26 -18.66 -1.75
CA TYR A 251 4.43 -18.28 -2.91
C TYR A 251 3.52 -19.43 -3.37
N THR A 252 3.98 -20.68 -3.30
CA THR A 252 3.15 -21.87 -3.57
C THR A 252 1.96 -21.96 -2.61
N GLU A 253 2.17 -21.73 -1.31
CA GLU A 253 1.08 -21.71 -0.32
C GLU A 253 0.10 -20.56 -0.58
N ILE A 254 0.59 -19.37 -0.92
CA ILE A 254 -0.26 -18.23 -1.28
C ILE A 254 -1.10 -18.55 -2.52
N TRP A 255 -0.51 -19.20 -3.54
CA TRP A 255 -1.21 -19.61 -4.75
C TRP A 255 -2.30 -20.63 -4.45
N ALA A 256 -2.02 -21.65 -3.65
CA ALA A 256 -3.01 -22.65 -3.25
C ALA A 256 -4.21 -22.00 -2.52
N ASN A 257 -3.95 -21.04 -1.62
CA ASN A 257 -5.03 -20.30 -0.94
C ASN A 257 -5.84 -19.42 -1.90
N TYR A 258 -5.18 -18.82 -2.91
CA TYR A 258 -5.86 -18.01 -3.90
C TYR A 258 -6.70 -18.87 -4.84
N TYR A 259 -6.19 -20.01 -5.28
CA TYR A 259 -6.92 -20.99 -6.07
C TYR A 259 -8.19 -21.47 -5.35
N ASP A 260 -8.08 -21.87 -4.08
CA ASP A 260 -9.23 -22.26 -3.22
C ASP A 260 -10.27 -21.14 -3.13
N LEU A 261 -9.84 -19.87 -3.04
CA LEU A 261 -10.75 -18.72 -3.07
C LEU A 261 -11.49 -18.64 -4.40
N LEU A 262 -10.77 -18.70 -5.53
CA LEU A 262 -11.35 -18.59 -6.87
C LEU A 262 -12.36 -19.73 -7.12
N GLU A 263 -12.00 -20.96 -6.78
CA GLU A 263 -12.82 -22.16 -7.04
C GLU A 263 -14.08 -22.15 -6.20
N THR A 264 -13.93 -21.85 -4.91
CA THR A 264 -15.07 -21.74 -3.99
C THR A 264 -15.94 -20.53 -4.34
N SER A 265 -15.36 -19.45 -4.87
CA SER A 265 -16.14 -18.28 -5.28
C SER A 265 -16.95 -18.51 -6.56
N ALA A 266 -16.44 -19.32 -7.50
CA ALA A 266 -17.14 -19.69 -8.72
C ALA A 266 -18.37 -20.56 -8.46
N SER A 267 -18.37 -21.34 -7.36
CA SER A 267 -19.46 -22.25 -7.00
C SER A 267 -20.51 -21.65 -6.06
N ILE A 268 -20.31 -20.42 -5.55
CA ILE A 268 -21.17 -19.80 -4.53
C ILE A 268 -21.82 -18.51 -5.05
N GLU A 269 -23.12 -18.34 -4.77
CA GLU A 269 -23.82 -17.06 -5.00
C GLU A 269 -23.50 -16.02 -3.92
N PHE A 270 -23.01 -14.85 -4.34
CA PHE A 270 -22.74 -13.72 -3.46
C PHE A 270 -23.82 -12.64 -3.54
N SER A 271 -24.21 -12.07 -2.40
CA SER A 271 -24.97 -10.82 -2.39
C SER A 271 -24.07 -9.64 -2.79
N LYS A 272 -24.64 -8.54 -3.31
CA LYS A 272 -23.88 -7.34 -3.76
C LYS A 272 -22.81 -6.87 -2.77
N SER A 273 -23.15 -6.80 -1.47
CA SER A 273 -22.20 -6.39 -0.43
C SER A 273 -21.05 -7.38 -0.23
N LYS A 274 -21.35 -8.68 -0.28
CA LYS A 274 -20.34 -9.74 -0.13
C LYS A 274 -19.45 -9.86 -1.37
N ALA A 275 -20.03 -9.70 -2.57
CA ALA A 275 -19.28 -9.65 -3.82
C ALA A 275 -18.25 -8.50 -3.80
N LYS A 276 -18.61 -7.33 -3.27
CA LYS A 276 -17.66 -6.22 -3.07
C LYS A 276 -16.52 -6.60 -2.11
N LYS A 277 -16.81 -7.34 -1.02
CA LYS A 277 -15.77 -7.82 -0.11
C LYS A 277 -14.86 -8.84 -0.77
N LEU A 278 -15.41 -9.80 -1.50
CA LEU A 278 -14.66 -10.79 -2.28
C LEU A 278 -13.71 -10.08 -3.26
N PHE A 279 -14.23 -9.13 -4.03
CA PHE A 279 -13.43 -8.31 -4.97
C PHE A 279 -12.20 -7.68 -4.31
N TRP A 280 -12.34 -7.11 -3.11
CA TRP A 280 -11.20 -6.54 -2.39
C TRP A 280 -10.19 -7.59 -1.90
N LEU A 281 -10.64 -8.79 -1.54
CA LEU A 281 -9.75 -9.88 -1.14
C LEU A 281 -8.94 -10.41 -2.33
N GLU A 282 -9.59 -10.58 -3.49
CA GLU A 282 -8.92 -10.98 -4.72
C GLU A 282 -7.83 -9.99 -5.12
N ARG A 283 -8.10 -8.69 -5.04
CA ARG A 283 -7.12 -7.64 -5.40
C ARG A 283 -5.85 -7.71 -4.55
N ILE A 284 -5.94 -8.18 -3.31
CA ILE A 284 -4.74 -8.38 -2.45
C ILE A 284 -3.86 -9.50 -3.01
N TYR A 285 -4.46 -10.61 -3.45
CA TYR A 285 -3.74 -11.68 -4.12
C TYR A 285 -3.17 -11.23 -5.47
N ASP A 286 -3.95 -10.49 -6.26
CA ASP A 286 -3.51 -9.94 -7.55
C ASP A 286 -2.26 -9.08 -7.37
N HIS A 287 -2.22 -8.22 -6.35
CA HIS A 287 -1.04 -7.42 -6.03
C HIS A 287 0.19 -8.28 -5.70
N ILE A 288 0.02 -9.41 -5.00
CA ILE A 288 1.11 -10.33 -4.69
C ILE A 288 1.69 -10.94 -5.96
N PHE A 289 0.84 -11.42 -6.87
CA PHE A 289 1.31 -12.10 -8.09
C PHE A 289 1.78 -11.13 -9.18
N LEU A 290 1.21 -9.92 -9.27
CA LEU A 290 1.74 -8.83 -10.09
C LEU A 290 3.13 -8.35 -9.62
N ASP A 291 3.39 -8.43 -8.31
CA ASP A 291 4.72 -8.14 -7.78
C ASP A 291 5.71 -9.29 -8.08
N PHE A 292 5.24 -10.53 -8.06
CA PHE A 292 6.04 -11.73 -8.27
C PHE A 292 6.44 -11.95 -9.74
N PHE A 293 5.49 -11.92 -10.68
CA PHE A 293 5.75 -12.20 -12.09
C PHE A 293 6.28 -10.99 -12.84
N ASN A 294 7.18 -11.22 -13.79
CA ASN A 294 7.70 -10.17 -14.67
C ASN A 294 6.76 -9.96 -15.88
N ILE A 295 5.60 -9.33 -15.65
CA ILE A 295 4.53 -9.06 -16.62
C ILE A 295 4.30 -7.55 -16.75
#